data_AF-A0AAU7LE65-F1
#
_entry.id   AF-A0AAU7LE65-F1
#
_cell.length_a   1.000
_cell.length_b   1.000
_cell.length_c   1.000
_cell.angle_alpha   90.00
_cell.angle_beta   90.00
_cell.angle_gamma   90.00
#
_symmetry.space_group_name_H-M   'P 1'
#
loop_
_entity.id
_entity.type
_entity.pdbx_description
1 polymer ?
#
loop_
_entity_poly.entity_id
_entity_poly.type
_entity_poly.pdbx_seq_one_letter_code
_entity_poly.pdbx_strand_id
1 'polypeptide(L)'
;MNKRLTWIGVSITALYLVAVFLLGRTKWDSLIGMGLNEVGDFLAGVAGPLALWWLILGYFQQGQELRMSSEALRNQAKELHRSAEEQSRLVAATQAQVAAHMRMYELQQAATENRFRPNLIVEPLPIDQGTQFVYGLAICNHGDIAQNVVVRLVSDELDFDHYLEMIPASGSVEITDDVISPRVAGEHSLLIDYTSRSGTMYRDTLGFVVLERGDGSWRAFTYAESLREKIEEDTYGG
;
A
#
# COMPACT_ATOMS: atom_id res chain seq x y z
N MET A 1 -35.21 23.18 -31.25
CA MET A 1 -36.17 23.94 -32.06
C MET A 1 -37.48 23.18 -32.16
N ASN A 2 -38.53 23.62 -31.45
CA ASN A 2 -39.86 23.05 -31.58
C ASN A 2 -40.40 23.41 -32.97
N LYS A 3 -40.10 22.56 -33.96
CA LYS A 3 -40.38 22.77 -35.39
C LYS A 3 -41.81 23.28 -35.62
N ARG A 4 -42.76 22.81 -34.80
CA ARG A 4 -44.16 23.23 -34.82
C ARG A 4 -44.37 24.74 -34.61
N LEU A 5 -43.70 25.35 -33.64
CA LEU A 5 -43.89 26.78 -33.33
C LEU A 5 -43.30 27.68 -34.43
N THR A 6 -42.13 27.30 -34.97
CA THR A 6 -41.53 27.99 -36.12
C THR A 6 -42.40 27.87 -37.37
N TRP A 7 -42.94 26.67 -37.66
CA TRP A 7 -43.85 26.47 -38.78
C TRP A 7 -45.14 27.28 -38.65
N ILE A 8 -45.74 27.35 -37.45
CA ILE A 8 -46.90 28.19 -37.19
C ILE A 8 -46.56 29.67 -37.42
N GLY A 9 -45.41 30.14 -36.93
CA GLY A 9 -44.95 31.51 -37.14
C GLY A 9 -44.74 31.86 -38.61
N VAL A 10 -44.17 30.95 -39.39
CA VAL A 10 -44.00 31.09 -40.85
C VAL A 10 -45.35 31.09 -41.57
N SER A 11 -46.27 30.19 -41.22
CA SER A 11 -47.60 30.15 -41.81
C SER A 11 -48.41 31.42 -41.54
N ILE A 12 -48.36 31.95 -40.31
CA ILE A 12 -49.01 33.21 -39.95
C ILE A 12 -48.39 34.38 -40.72
N THR A 13 -47.05 34.42 -40.83
CA THR A 13 -46.35 35.44 -41.61
C THR A 13 -46.74 35.38 -43.09
N ALA A 14 -46.80 34.18 -43.68
CA ALA A 14 -47.19 33.99 -45.07
C ALA A 14 -48.64 34.45 -45.32
N LEU A 15 -49.58 34.08 -44.43
CA LEU A 15 -50.97 34.53 -44.51
C LEU A 15 -51.08 36.05 -44.40
N TYR A 16 -50.34 36.66 -43.49
CA TYR A 16 -50.29 38.12 -43.31
C TYR A 16 -49.79 38.82 -44.58
N LEU A 17 -48.69 38.35 -45.17
CA LEU A 17 -48.15 38.92 -46.41
C LEU A 17 -49.10 38.74 -47.60
N VAL A 18 -49.81 37.61 -47.69
CA VAL A 18 -50.85 37.41 -48.71
C VAL A 18 -52.00 38.41 -48.52
N ALA A 19 -52.46 38.64 -47.29
CA ALA A 19 -53.51 39.62 -47.02
C ALA A 19 -53.08 41.04 -47.38
N VAL A 20 -51.86 41.45 -47.01
CA VAL A 20 -51.28 42.75 -47.36
C VAL A 20 -51.16 42.89 -48.89
N PHE A 21 -50.71 41.84 -49.58
CA PHE A 21 -50.60 41.84 -51.04
C PHE A 21 -51.97 41.98 -51.73
N LEU A 22 -52.99 41.26 -51.27
CA LEU A 22 -54.35 41.35 -51.80
C LEU A 22 -54.94 42.75 -51.61
N LEU A 23 -54.72 43.38 -50.45
CA LEU A 23 -55.15 44.75 -50.18
C LEU A 23 -54.38 45.76 -51.04
N GLY A 24 -53.06 45.62 -51.16
CA GLY A 24 -52.21 46.50 -51.98
C GLY A 24 -52.58 46.47 -53.46
N ARG A 25 -52.96 45.31 -54.01
CA ARG A 25 -53.42 45.16 -55.40
C ARG A 25 -54.65 46.03 -55.69
N THR A 26 -55.56 46.22 -54.73
CA THR A 26 -56.75 47.06 -54.93
C THR A 26 -56.43 48.56 -54.96
N LYS A 27 -55.25 48.96 -54.49
CA LYS A 27 -54.78 50.35 -54.37
C LYS A 27 -53.54 50.63 -55.21
N TRP A 28 -53.26 49.79 -56.21
CA TRP A 28 -52.01 49.79 -56.96
C TRP A 28 -51.69 51.11 -57.67
N ASP A 29 -52.69 51.72 -58.33
CA ASP A 29 -52.53 53.01 -59.00
C ASP A 29 -52.20 54.15 -58.02
N SER A 30 -52.72 54.05 -56.79
CA SER A 30 -52.43 55.01 -55.72
C SER A 30 -51.02 54.81 -55.17
N LEU A 31 -50.50 53.57 -55.10
CA LEU A 31 -49.18 53.25 -54.56
C LEU A 31 -48.03 53.70 -55.49
N ILE A 32 -48.23 53.62 -56.82
CA ILE A 32 -47.21 54.05 -57.80
C ILE A 32 -47.12 55.58 -57.89
N GLY A 33 -48.20 56.30 -57.58
CA GLY A 33 -48.22 57.77 -57.55
C GLY A 33 -47.73 58.40 -56.25
N MET A 34 -47.43 57.61 -55.22
CA MET A 34 -47.01 58.12 -53.91
C MET A 34 -45.56 58.61 -53.92
N GLY A 35 -45.28 59.64 -53.10
CA GLY A 35 -43.92 60.07 -52.82
C GLY A 35 -43.13 58.98 -52.08
N LEU A 36 -41.81 58.97 -52.25
CA LEU A 36 -40.93 57.94 -51.67
C LEU A 36 -41.09 57.80 -50.13
N ASN A 37 -41.41 58.91 -49.45
CA ASN A 37 -41.64 58.92 -48.00
C ASN A 37 -42.91 58.17 -47.60
N GLU A 38 -44.00 58.31 -48.36
CA GLU A 38 -45.28 57.64 -48.08
C GLU A 38 -45.21 56.13 -48.34
N VAL A 39 -44.40 55.73 -49.34
CA VAL A 39 -44.05 54.31 -49.55
C VAL A 39 -43.28 53.75 -48.36
N GLY A 40 -42.38 54.55 -47.78
CA GLY A 40 -41.67 54.23 -46.55
C GLY A 40 -42.61 54.03 -45.36
N ASP A 41 -43.57 54.93 -45.16
CA ASP A 41 -44.56 54.84 -44.08
C ASP A 41 -45.48 53.62 -44.22
N PHE A 42 -45.88 53.27 -45.46
CA PHE A 42 -46.64 52.05 -45.73
C PHE A 42 -45.83 50.79 -45.39
N LEU A 43 -44.57 50.71 -45.84
CA LEU A 43 -43.68 49.60 -45.55
C LEU A 43 -43.39 49.48 -44.05
N ALA A 44 -43.20 50.60 -43.35
CA ALA A 44 -43.04 50.61 -41.90
C ALA A 44 -44.30 50.09 -41.18
N GLY A 45 -45.49 50.47 -41.66
CA GLY A 45 -46.78 49.99 -41.16
C GLY A 45 -46.98 48.48 -41.36
N VAL A 46 -46.52 47.93 -42.49
CA VAL A 46 -46.58 46.48 -42.77
C VAL A 46 -45.52 45.71 -41.98
N ALA A 47 -44.29 46.21 -41.94
CA ALA A 47 -43.14 45.55 -41.33
C ALA A 47 -43.16 45.60 -39.79
N GLY A 48 -43.72 46.66 -39.18
CA GLY A 48 -43.78 46.84 -37.74
C GLY A 48 -44.44 45.68 -36.99
N PRO A 49 -45.70 45.32 -37.30
CA PRO A 49 -46.38 44.18 -36.69
C PRO A 49 -45.64 42.84 -36.92
N LEU A 50 -45.04 42.67 -38.10
CA LEU A 50 -44.29 41.46 -38.44
C LEU A 50 -43.00 41.35 -37.60
N ALA A 51 -42.25 42.44 -37.44
CA ALA A 51 -41.06 42.49 -36.63
C ALA A 51 -41.39 42.20 -35.14
N LEU A 52 -42.46 42.80 -34.62
CA LEU A 52 -42.92 42.56 -33.26
C LEU A 52 -43.34 41.09 -33.04
N TRP A 53 -44.05 40.50 -34.01
CA TRP A 53 -44.44 39.09 -33.96
C TRP A 53 -43.23 38.16 -33.82
N TRP A 54 -42.21 38.33 -34.66
CA TRP A 54 -41.00 37.52 -34.62
C TRP A 54 -40.17 37.76 -33.36
N LEU A 55 -40.13 38.99 -32.84
CA LEU A 55 -39.46 39.31 -31.59
C LEU A 55 -40.08 38.55 -30.40
N ILE A 56 -41.42 38.56 -30.30
CA ILE A 56 -42.14 37.86 -29.24
C ILE A 56 -41.94 36.35 -29.34
N LEU A 57 -42.04 35.80 -30.55
CA LEU A 57 -41.84 34.37 -30.79
C LEU A 57 -40.40 33.94 -30.43
N GLY A 58 -39.40 34.75 -30.80
CA GLY A 58 -38.01 34.55 -30.43
C GLY A 58 -37.80 34.57 -28.92
N TYR A 59 -38.41 35.53 -28.21
CA TYR A 59 -38.31 35.64 -26.75
C TYR A 59 -38.87 34.39 -26.03
N PHE A 60 -40.04 33.89 -26.46
CA PHE A 60 -40.61 32.67 -25.89
C PHE A 60 -39.76 31.44 -26.19
N GLN A 61 -39.20 31.34 -27.40
CA GLN A 61 -38.31 30.24 -27.76
C GLN A 61 -37.04 30.25 -26.91
N GLN A 62 -36.39 31.42 -26.79
CA GLN A 62 -35.19 31.59 -25.98
C GLN A 62 -35.45 31.21 -24.52
N GLY A 63 -36.60 31.62 -23.95
CA GLY A 63 -36.99 31.24 -22.59
C GLY A 63 -37.18 29.73 -22.39
N GLN A 64 -37.75 29.02 -23.37
CA GLN A 64 -37.87 27.56 -23.32
C GLN A 64 -36.51 26.88 -23.39
N GLU A 65 -35.61 27.35 -24.27
CA GLU A 65 -34.26 26.81 -24.41
C GLU A 65 -33.44 27.01 -23.13
N LEU A 66 -33.52 28.19 -22.50
CA LEU A 66 -32.91 28.46 -21.19
C LEU A 66 -33.43 27.53 -20.09
N ARG A 67 -34.74 27.28 -20.03
CA ARG A 67 -35.33 26.35 -19.05
C ARG A 67 -34.83 24.92 -19.25
N MET A 68 -34.83 24.43 -20.49
CA MET A 68 -34.31 23.10 -20.82
C MET A 68 -32.81 22.99 -20.48
N SER A 69 -32.03 24.01 -20.81
CA SER A 69 -30.60 24.06 -20.48
C SER A 69 -30.36 24.08 -18.97
N SER A 70 -31.15 24.85 -18.22
CA SER A 70 -31.05 24.92 -16.76
C SER A 70 -31.42 23.58 -16.11
N GLU A 71 -32.47 22.91 -16.62
CA GLU A 71 -32.84 21.58 -16.15
C GLU A 71 -31.77 20.54 -16.45
N ALA A 72 -31.20 20.55 -17.66
CA ALA A 72 -30.10 19.67 -18.04
C ALA A 72 -28.88 19.87 -17.13
N LEU A 73 -28.51 21.13 -16.85
CA LEU A 73 -27.40 21.45 -15.95
C LEU A 73 -27.67 21.00 -14.52
N ARG A 74 -28.91 21.17 -14.03
CA ARG A 74 -29.32 20.67 -12.72
C ARG A 74 -29.22 19.15 -12.63
N ASN A 75 -29.63 18.43 -13.68
CA ASN A 75 -29.50 16.98 -13.74
C ASN A 75 -28.03 16.56 -13.79
N GLN A 76 -27.20 17.26 -14.56
CA GLN A 76 -25.75 17.03 -14.61
C GLN A 76 -25.08 17.24 -13.25
N ALA A 77 -25.45 18.30 -12.51
CA ALA A 77 -24.94 18.55 -11.17
C ALA A 77 -25.34 17.45 -10.17
N LYS A 78 -26.57 16.94 -10.26
CA LYS A 78 -27.02 15.80 -9.44
C LYS A 78 -26.22 14.53 -9.74
N GLU A 79 -25.95 14.26 -11.01
CA GLU A 79 -25.19 13.08 -11.41
C GLU A 79 -23.72 13.17 -10.97
N LEU A 80 -23.11 14.36 -11.10
CA LEU A 80 -21.78 14.61 -10.56
C LEU A 80 -21.72 14.40 -9.04
N HIS A 81 -22.73 14.85 -8.31
CA HIS A 81 -22.77 14.65 -6.87
C HIS A 81 -22.87 13.17 -6.47
N ARG A 82 -23.70 12.39 -7.19
CA ARG A 82 -23.77 10.93 -7.01
C ARG A 82 -22.45 10.25 -7.32
N SER A 83 -21.82 10.62 -8.44
CA SER A 83 -20.52 10.06 -8.83
C SER A 83 -19.44 10.38 -7.78
N ALA A 84 -19.42 11.58 -7.21
CA ALA A 84 -18.50 11.94 -6.13
C ALA A 84 -18.74 11.10 -4.86
N GLU A 85 -20.00 10.83 -4.51
CA GLU A 85 -20.34 9.97 -3.38
C GLU A 85 -19.87 8.53 -3.61
N GLU A 86 -20.10 7.98 -4.82
CA GLU A 86 -19.61 6.65 -5.20
C GLU A 86 -18.09 6.55 -5.18
N GLN A 87 -17.39 7.56 -5.71
CA GLN A 87 -15.93 7.63 -5.65
C GLN A 87 -15.42 7.66 -4.21
N SER A 88 -16.08 8.41 -3.32
CA SER A 88 -15.72 8.44 -1.89
C SER A 88 -15.87 7.06 -1.24
N ARG A 89 -16.95 6.32 -1.55
CA ARG A 89 -17.16 4.95 -1.07
C ARG A 89 -16.09 3.98 -1.60
N LEU A 90 -15.70 4.11 -2.88
CA LEU A 90 -14.63 3.32 -3.47
C LEU A 90 -13.28 3.58 -2.80
N VAL A 91 -12.95 4.85 -2.53
CA VAL A 91 -11.74 5.23 -1.79
C VAL A 91 -11.72 4.60 -0.40
N ALA A 92 -12.83 4.68 0.35
CA ALA A 92 -12.93 4.07 1.67
C ALA A 92 -12.75 2.54 1.63
N ALA A 93 -13.39 1.87 0.65
CA ALA A 93 -13.23 0.44 0.46
C ALA A 93 -11.78 0.05 0.10
N THR A 94 -11.13 0.86 -0.75
CA THR A 94 -9.74 0.64 -1.17
C THR A 94 -8.78 0.81 0.01
N GLN A 95 -8.98 1.83 0.85
CA GLN A 95 -8.19 2.02 2.07
C GLN A 95 -8.33 0.83 3.03
N ALA A 96 -9.55 0.31 3.21
CA ALA A 96 -9.78 -0.88 4.02
C ALA A 96 -9.09 -2.14 3.45
N GLN A 97 -9.13 -2.32 2.12
CA GLN A 97 -8.43 -3.40 1.45
C GLN A 97 -6.90 -3.30 1.60
N VAL A 98 -6.33 -2.11 1.42
CA VAL A 98 -4.89 -1.88 1.60
C VAL A 98 -4.49 -2.17 3.05
N ALA A 99 -5.25 -1.69 4.04
CA ALA A 99 -4.98 -1.97 5.44
C ALA A 99 -5.02 -3.48 5.75
N ALA A 100 -6.00 -4.20 5.21
CA ALA A 100 -6.07 -5.65 5.36
C ALA A 100 -4.88 -6.36 4.69
N HIS A 101 -4.47 -5.90 3.50
CA HIS A 101 -3.33 -6.45 2.78
C HIS A 101 -2.01 -6.24 3.53
N MET A 102 -1.81 -5.05 4.11
CA MET A 102 -0.64 -4.76 4.95
C MET A 102 -0.58 -5.67 6.18
N ARG A 103 -1.70 -5.87 6.89
CA ARG A 103 -1.74 -6.81 8.03
C ARG A 103 -1.40 -8.24 7.61
N MET A 104 -1.91 -8.69 6.46
CA MET A 104 -1.59 -10.02 5.93
C MET A 104 -0.10 -10.14 5.62
N TYR A 105 0.49 -9.09 5.02
CA TYR A 105 1.92 -9.04 4.73
C TYR A 105 2.77 -9.07 6.01
N GLU A 106 2.42 -8.30 7.04
CA GLU A 106 3.09 -8.32 8.34
C GLU A 106 3.04 -9.71 8.99
N LEU A 107 1.87 -10.36 8.98
CA LEU A 107 1.72 -11.73 9.49
C LEU A 107 2.58 -12.73 8.71
N GLN A 108 2.65 -12.58 7.38
CA GLN A 108 3.52 -13.41 6.54
C GLN A 108 5.00 -13.17 6.85
N GLN A 109 5.42 -11.93 7.06
CA GLN A 109 6.78 -11.60 7.44
C GLN A 109 7.15 -12.21 8.80
N ALA A 110 6.29 -12.05 9.80
CA ALA A 110 6.51 -12.63 11.13
C ALA A 110 6.56 -14.17 11.08
N ALA A 111 5.69 -14.80 10.29
CA ALA A 111 5.72 -16.25 10.10
C ALA A 111 7.01 -16.71 9.39
N THR A 112 7.47 -15.92 8.42
CA THR A 112 8.70 -16.18 7.67
C THR A 112 9.93 -16.05 8.56
N GLU A 113 10.01 -14.96 9.35
CA GLU A 113 11.06 -14.77 10.34
C GLU A 113 11.09 -15.93 11.33
N ASN A 114 9.94 -16.30 11.89
CA ASN A 114 9.86 -17.44 12.82
C ASN A 114 10.29 -18.77 12.18
N ARG A 115 10.01 -18.97 10.88
CA ARG A 115 10.42 -20.19 10.17
C ARG A 115 11.93 -20.28 9.95
N PHE A 116 12.59 -19.13 9.75
CA PHE A 116 14.03 -19.05 9.47
C PHE A 116 14.89 -18.85 10.72
N ARG A 117 14.32 -18.98 11.92
CA ARG A 117 15.05 -18.85 13.18
C ARG A 117 15.88 -20.11 13.47
N PRO A 118 17.22 -19.98 13.66
CA PRO A 118 18.03 -21.07 14.18
C PRO A 118 17.71 -21.35 15.64
N ASN A 119 17.85 -22.60 16.07
CA ASN A 119 17.63 -23.01 17.46
C ASN A 119 18.79 -23.91 17.89
N LEU A 120 19.83 -23.30 18.45
CA LEU A 120 21.05 -23.99 18.84
C LEU A 120 20.92 -24.44 20.29
N ILE A 121 21.06 -25.74 20.50
CA ILE A 121 21.10 -26.36 21.82
C ILE A 121 22.51 -26.90 22.02
N VAL A 122 23.13 -26.60 23.16
CA VAL A 122 24.46 -27.10 23.50
C VAL A 122 24.32 -28.28 24.45
N GLU A 123 24.92 -29.40 24.06
CA GLU A 123 24.98 -30.62 24.85
C GLU A 123 26.45 -30.88 25.23
N PRO A 124 26.79 -30.98 26.53
CA PRO A 124 28.16 -31.27 26.94
C PRO A 124 28.54 -32.71 26.58
N LEU A 125 29.71 -32.90 25.99
CA LEU A 125 30.31 -34.20 25.68
C LEU A 125 31.51 -34.46 26.62
N PRO A 126 31.41 -35.39 27.57
CA PRO A 126 32.57 -35.81 28.34
C PRO A 126 33.47 -36.72 27.49
N ILE A 127 34.73 -36.33 27.25
CA ILE A 127 35.72 -37.18 26.58
C ILE A 127 36.87 -37.47 27.55
N ASP A 128 36.85 -38.67 28.12
CA ASP A 128 37.92 -39.20 28.97
C ASP A 128 38.98 -39.90 28.10
N GLN A 129 40.19 -39.33 28.04
CA GLN A 129 41.36 -39.93 27.38
C GLN A 129 42.42 -40.36 28.41
N GLY A 130 42.02 -41.01 29.49
CA GLY A 130 42.93 -41.67 30.44
C GLY A 130 43.70 -40.70 31.33
N THR A 131 44.82 -40.15 30.84
CA THR A 131 45.65 -39.17 31.59
C THR A 131 45.33 -37.72 31.28
N GLN A 132 44.52 -37.46 30.26
CA GLN A 132 44.06 -36.12 29.85
C GLN A 132 42.54 -36.13 29.74
N PHE A 133 41.89 -35.09 30.27
CA PHE A 133 40.45 -34.88 30.14
C PHE A 133 40.24 -33.84 29.06
N VAL A 134 39.46 -34.19 28.04
CA VAL A 134 39.15 -33.31 26.91
C VAL A 134 37.70 -32.87 27.06
N TYR A 135 37.48 -31.55 27.11
CA TYR A 135 36.12 -31.01 27.12
C TYR A 135 35.60 -30.92 25.69
N GLY A 136 34.55 -31.68 25.39
CA GLY A 136 33.80 -31.56 24.15
C GLY A 136 32.43 -30.94 24.40
N LEU A 137 31.87 -30.32 23.37
CA LEU A 137 30.47 -29.89 23.33
C LEU A 137 29.88 -30.20 21.96
N ALA A 138 28.63 -30.64 21.93
CA ALA A 138 27.86 -30.77 20.71
C ALA A 138 26.90 -29.58 20.60
N ILE A 139 26.85 -28.95 19.44
CA ILE A 139 25.86 -27.92 19.10
C ILE A 139 24.86 -28.55 18.16
N CYS A 140 23.61 -28.67 18.61
CA CYS A 140 22.50 -29.27 17.88
C CYS A 140 21.53 -28.16 17.43
N ASN A 141 21.39 -27.97 16.12
CA ASN A 141 20.47 -27.00 15.55
C ASN A 141 19.10 -27.64 15.28
N HIS A 142 18.08 -27.28 16.06
CA HIS A 142 16.69 -27.72 15.89
C HIS A 142 15.83 -26.73 15.09
N GLY A 143 16.42 -25.64 14.60
CA GLY A 143 15.77 -24.60 13.82
C GLY A 143 16.25 -24.60 12.37
N ASP A 144 16.17 -23.44 11.73
CA ASP A 144 16.76 -23.24 10.40
C ASP A 144 18.29 -23.03 10.48
N ILE A 145 18.95 -23.04 9.33
CA ILE A 145 20.40 -22.90 9.16
C ILE A 145 20.95 -21.70 9.97
N ALA A 146 21.99 -21.96 10.75
CA ALA A 146 22.85 -20.95 11.35
C ALA A 146 24.13 -20.80 10.51
N GLN A 147 24.54 -19.57 10.21
CA GLN A 147 25.73 -19.23 9.44
C GLN A 147 26.69 -18.39 10.29
N ASN A 148 27.98 -18.41 9.94
CA ASN A 148 29.02 -17.63 10.62
C ASN A 148 28.97 -17.83 12.15
N VAL A 149 28.84 -19.08 12.58
CA VAL A 149 28.68 -19.40 14.00
C VAL A 149 30.04 -19.26 14.68
N VAL A 150 30.13 -18.36 15.65
CA VAL A 150 31.31 -18.15 16.50
C VAL A 150 30.96 -18.60 17.91
N VAL A 151 31.69 -19.56 18.43
CA VAL A 151 31.53 -20.09 19.78
C VAL A 151 32.72 -19.61 20.60
N ARG A 152 32.48 -18.84 21.65
CA ARG A 152 33.53 -18.34 22.57
C ARG A 152 33.28 -18.86 23.98
N LEU A 153 34.32 -19.40 24.60
CA LEU A 153 34.30 -19.68 26.03
C LEU A 153 34.89 -18.48 26.79
N VAL A 154 34.08 -17.87 27.67
CA VAL A 154 34.54 -16.82 28.59
C VAL A 154 34.74 -17.42 29.97
N SER A 155 35.99 -17.50 30.40
CA SER A 155 36.35 -17.80 31.80
C SER A 155 37.71 -17.23 32.18
N ASP A 156 38.00 -17.19 33.48
CA ASP A 156 39.25 -16.62 34.01
C ASP A 156 40.51 -17.40 33.59
N GLU A 157 40.37 -18.69 33.31
CA GLU A 157 41.49 -19.63 33.10
C GLU A 157 41.45 -20.36 31.75
N LEU A 158 40.32 -20.30 31.04
CA LEU A 158 40.10 -20.92 29.73
C LEU A 158 39.53 -19.92 28.74
N ASP A 159 40.19 -19.84 27.59
CA ASP A 159 39.77 -19.05 26.44
C ASP A 159 39.89 -19.92 25.20
N PHE A 160 38.78 -20.13 24.51
CA PHE A 160 38.78 -20.77 23.19
C PHE A 160 37.69 -20.17 22.32
N ASP A 161 38.02 -20.05 21.03
CA ASP A 161 37.15 -19.55 19.99
C ASP A 161 37.07 -20.57 18.85
N HIS A 162 35.87 -21.03 18.53
CA HIS A 162 35.60 -21.85 17.35
C HIS A 162 34.74 -21.11 16.34
N TYR A 163 35.16 -21.15 15.08
CA TYR A 163 34.41 -20.65 13.96
C TYR A 163 33.87 -21.80 13.11
N LEU A 164 32.56 -21.78 12.87
CA LEU A 164 31.88 -22.69 11.95
C LEU A 164 31.19 -21.86 10.87
N GLU A 165 31.47 -22.15 9.60
CA GLU A 165 30.81 -21.46 8.48
C GLU A 165 29.29 -21.64 8.53
N MET A 166 28.83 -22.83 8.91
CA MET A 166 27.41 -23.17 8.92
C MET A 166 27.11 -24.37 9.83
N ILE A 167 25.97 -24.31 10.53
CA ILE A 167 25.30 -25.48 11.11
C ILE A 167 23.95 -25.67 10.37
N PRO A 168 23.77 -26.76 9.61
CA PRO A 168 22.56 -26.95 8.81
C PRO A 168 21.32 -27.12 9.70
N ALA A 169 20.14 -26.90 9.10
CA ALA A 169 18.87 -27.13 9.79
C ALA A 169 18.75 -28.59 10.23
N SER A 170 18.36 -28.83 11.49
CA SER A 170 18.32 -30.19 12.08
C SER A 170 19.67 -30.92 12.11
N GLY A 171 20.79 -30.19 11.95
CA GLY A 171 22.14 -30.76 12.01
C GLY A 171 22.79 -30.60 13.39
N SER A 172 23.82 -31.40 13.64
CA SER A 172 24.68 -31.28 14.82
C SER A 172 26.14 -31.14 14.40
N VAL A 173 26.90 -30.36 15.16
CA VAL A 173 28.36 -30.27 15.04
C VAL A 173 28.96 -30.52 16.41
N GLU A 174 29.88 -31.47 16.47
CA GLU A 174 30.69 -31.72 17.67
C GLU A 174 31.93 -30.84 17.61
N ILE A 175 32.13 -30.06 18.66
CA ILE A 175 33.32 -29.25 18.88
C ILE A 175 34.09 -29.94 19.99
N THR A 176 35.27 -30.42 19.65
CA THR A 176 36.24 -30.93 20.60
C THR A 176 37.49 -30.07 20.44
N ASP A 177 37.92 -29.46 21.52
CA ASP A 177 39.21 -28.79 21.56
C ASP A 177 40.13 -29.58 22.47
N ASP A 178 41.38 -29.78 22.05
CA ASP A 178 42.44 -30.38 22.86
C ASP A 178 42.94 -29.36 23.90
N VAL A 179 42.02 -28.61 24.51
CA VAL A 179 42.30 -27.83 25.69
C VAL A 179 42.54 -28.83 26.81
N ILE A 180 43.81 -29.21 26.93
CA ILE A 180 44.41 -29.82 28.10
C ILE A 180 44.36 -28.75 29.19
N SER A 181 43.17 -28.47 29.70
CA SER A 181 43.00 -27.53 30.78
C SER A 181 43.57 -28.15 32.06
N PRO A 182 44.21 -27.37 32.95
CA PRO A 182 44.26 -27.77 34.35
C PRO A 182 42.83 -28.14 34.83
N ARG A 183 42.74 -28.95 35.87
CA ARG A 183 41.45 -29.36 36.44
C ARG A 183 40.77 -28.16 37.11
N VAL A 184 40.14 -27.28 36.32
CA VAL A 184 39.50 -26.04 36.80
C VAL A 184 38.04 -26.33 37.12
N ALA A 185 37.72 -26.43 38.41
CA ALA A 185 36.35 -26.38 38.88
C ALA A 185 35.88 -24.92 38.91
N GLY A 186 34.69 -24.63 38.37
CA GLY A 186 34.21 -23.26 38.33
C GLY A 186 32.95 -23.07 37.50
N GLU A 187 32.41 -21.84 37.54
CA GLU A 187 31.38 -21.36 36.64
C GLU A 187 32.02 -20.77 35.39
N HIS A 188 31.48 -21.09 34.23
CA HIS A 188 31.96 -20.66 32.93
C HIS A 188 30.77 -20.21 32.07
N SER A 189 31.02 -19.29 31.14
CA SER A 189 30.00 -18.80 30.20
C SER A 189 30.39 -19.07 28.76
N LEU A 190 29.52 -19.72 28.01
CA LEU A 190 29.65 -19.95 26.58
C LEU A 190 28.82 -18.91 25.83
N LEU A 191 29.45 -18.17 24.93
CA LEU A 191 28.81 -17.22 24.02
C LEU A 191 28.77 -17.80 22.62
N ILE A 192 27.61 -17.81 21.98
CA ILE A 192 27.43 -18.29 20.62
C ILE A 192 26.83 -17.17 19.78
N ASP A 193 27.65 -16.56 18.95
CA ASP A 193 27.23 -15.57 17.96
C ASP A 193 26.94 -16.27 16.64
N TYR A 194 25.79 -16.01 16.01
CA TYR A 194 25.45 -16.61 14.71
C TYR A 194 24.50 -15.75 13.90
N THR A 195 24.57 -15.91 12.57
CA THR A 195 23.69 -15.26 11.61
C THR A 195 22.63 -16.24 11.11
N SER A 196 21.36 -15.87 11.20
CA SER A 196 20.27 -16.62 10.56
C SER A 196 20.30 -16.49 9.03
N ARG A 197 19.60 -17.37 8.32
CA ARG A 197 19.42 -17.28 6.85
C ARG A 197 18.89 -15.92 6.37
N SER A 198 18.13 -15.20 7.20
CA SER A 198 17.61 -13.86 6.88
C SER A 198 18.64 -12.73 7.05
N GLY A 199 19.85 -13.04 7.54
CA GLY A 199 20.90 -12.07 7.84
C GLY A 199 20.84 -11.49 9.25
N THR A 200 19.85 -11.85 10.08
CA THR A 200 19.78 -11.37 11.47
C THR A 200 20.82 -12.07 12.34
N MET A 201 21.59 -11.31 13.11
CA MET A 201 22.57 -11.81 14.08
C MET A 201 21.93 -12.04 15.45
N TYR A 202 22.34 -13.13 16.10
CA TYR A 202 21.90 -13.53 17.43
C TYR A 202 23.10 -13.91 18.29
N ARG A 203 22.98 -13.67 19.61
CA ARG A 203 23.90 -14.14 20.65
C ARG A 203 23.13 -15.03 21.60
N ASP A 204 23.57 -16.28 21.76
CA ASP A 204 23.13 -17.16 22.83
C ASP A 204 24.21 -17.21 23.92
N THR A 205 23.85 -16.91 25.15
CA THR A 205 24.72 -17.01 26.33
C THR A 205 24.26 -18.19 27.18
N LEU A 206 25.17 -19.13 27.41
CA LEU A 206 24.92 -20.36 28.18
C LEU A 206 25.90 -20.45 29.33
N GLY A 207 25.38 -20.52 30.55
CA GLY A 207 26.16 -20.77 31.74
C GLY A 207 26.35 -22.26 32.03
N PHE A 208 27.56 -22.69 32.36
CA PHE A 208 27.83 -24.05 32.82
C PHE A 208 28.80 -24.10 33.99
N VAL A 209 28.66 -25.10 34.85
CA VAL A 209 29.54 -25.36 36.00
C VAL A 209 30.25 -26.68 35.81
N VAL A 210 31.56 -26.68 36.03
CA VAL A 210 32.39 -27.89 35.98
C VAL A 210 32.69 -28.34 37.41
N LEU A 211 32.34 -29.58 37.75
CA LEU A 211 32.53 -30.16 39.08
C LEU A 211 33.32 -31.47 39.05
N GLU A 212 34.24 -31.64 40.00
CA GLU A 212 34.88 -32.92 40.31
C GLU A 212 33.95 -33.78 41.15
N ARG A 213 33.71 -35.02 40.72
CA ARG A 213 33.07 -36.05 41.54
C ARG A 213 34.10 -36.71 42.44
N GLY A 214 33.64 -37.15 43.61
CA GLY A 214 34.47 -37.86 44.61
C GLY A 214 35.05 -39.22 44.15
N ASP A 215 34.73 -39.68 42.93
CA ASP A 215 35.33 -40.85 42.27
C ASP A 215 36.49 -40.47 41.31
N GLY A 216 36.82 -39.17 41.21
CA GLY A 216 37.84 -38.64 40.31
C GLY A 216 37.31 -38.32 38.88
N SER A 217 36.03 -38.57 38.60
CA SER A 217 35.40 -38.17 37.33
C SER A 217 34.94 -36.71 37.36
N TRP A 218 34.95 -36.03 36.22
CA TRP A 218 34.50 -34.65 36.12
C TRP A 218 33.22 -34.56 35.29
N ARG A 219 32.29 -33.70 35.70
CA ARG A 219 31.04 -33.45 34.94
C ARG A 219 30.76 -31.96 34.83
N ALA A 220 30.44 -31.54 33.62
CA ALA A 220 29.84 -30.24 33.36
C ALA A 220 28.32 -30.32 33.56
N PHE A 221 27.76 -29.33 34.25
CA PHE A 221 26.33 -29.13 34.42
C PHE A 221 25.98 -27.76 33.86
N THR A 222 25.13 -27.72 32.84
CA THR A 222 24.56 -26.46 32.35
C THR A 222 23.55 -25.94 33.38
N TYR A 223 23.62 -24.66 33.78
CA TYR A 223 22.60 -24.03 34.62
C TYR A 223 21.60 -23.25 33.77
N ALA A 224 20.37 -23.17 34.29
CA ALA A 224 19.14 -23.24 33.51
C ALA A 224 18.70 -21.97 32.75
N GLU A 225 19.59 -21.01 32.49
CA GLU A 225 19.20 -19.77 31.81
C GLU A 225 20.06 -19.51 30.57
N SER A 226 19.63 -20.09 29.45
CA SER A 226 20.13 -19.69 28.14
C SER A 226 19.48 -18.36 27.75
N LEU A 227 20.25 -17.27 27.77
CA LEU A 227 19.78 -15.95 27.34
C LEU A 227 20.09 -15.77 25.86
N ARG A 228 19.06 -15.49 25.06
CA ARG A 228 19.19 -15.23 23.63
C ARG A 228 18.85 -13.78 23.34
N GLU A 229 19.78 -13.07 22.72
CA GLU A 229 19.65 -11.66 22.36
C GLU A 229 19.86 -11.47 20.85
N LYS A 230 19.12 -10.53 20.26
CA LYS A 230 19.35 -10.09 18.88
C LYS A 230 20.43 -9.02 18.91
N ILE A 231 21.48 -9.20 18.12
CA ILE A 231 22.59 -8.24 18.05
C ILE A 231 22.34 -7.31 16.85
N GLU A 232 22.37 -6.00 17.07
CA GLU A 232 22.42 -5.01 15.98
C GLU A 232 23.88 -4.77 15.59
N GLU A 233 24.13 -4.58 14.29
CA GLU A 233 25.45 -4.56 13.62
C GLU A 233 26.46 -3.54 14.21
N ASP A 234 26.01 -2.63 15.07
CA ASP A 234 26.82 -1.56 15.69
C ASP A 234 27.75 -2.00 16.84
N THR A 235 27.88 -3.30 17.14
CA THR A 235 28.73 -3.76 18.28
C THR A 235 30.13 -4.26 17.91
N TYR A 236 30.52 -4.25 16.63
CA TYR A 236 31.89 -4.56 16.17
C TYR A 236 32.61 -3.35 15.56
N GLY A 237 32.49 -2.19 16.21
CA GLY A 237 33.28 -1.00 15.92
C GLY A 237 34.19 -0.63 17.10
N GLY A 238 35.31 -1.33 17.25
CA GLY A 238 36.35 -1.05 18.25
C GLY A 238 37.70 -1.57 17.80
#